data_AF-A0A382ZI41-F1
#
_entry.id   AF-A0A382ZI41-F1
#
_cell.length_a   1.000
_cell.length_b   1.000
_cell.length_c   1.000
_cell.angle_alpha   90.00
_cell.angle_beta   90.00
_cell.angle_gamma   90.00
#
_symmetry.space_group_name_H-M   'P 1'
#
loop_
_entity.id
_entity.type
_entity.pdbx_description
1 polymer ?
#
loop_
_entity_poly.entity_id
_entity_poly.type
_entity_poly.pdbx_seq_one_letter_code
_entity_poly.pdbx_strand_id
1 'polypeptide(L)'
;MPIKAWSGKSRPGFSFLNTNMTTSPERNKISYLVRLIDDRDEFVRIRVRDKLVEIGEDAIPFLEIVARTESPALKSKALQIIQSILPKKIQAQFGQLAGNSTKKYQDLEAGVILLAKFGYPDEDMDYISQVLDQLAAEALNQVKIN
;
A
#
# COMPACT_ATOMS: atom_id res chain seq x y z
N MET A 1 10.72 -2.49 51.86
CA MET A 1 11.92 -2.49 50.99
C MET A 1 13.10 -3.04 51.79
N PRO A 2 14.04 -3.82 51.22
CA PRO A 2 14.41 -3.91 49.81
C PRO A 2 14.17 -5.28 49.16
N ILE A 3 14.23 -5.26 47.83
CA ILE A 3 13.95 -6.35 46.89
C ILE A 3 15.27 -7.08 46.62
N LYS A 4 15.25 -8.42 46.70
CA LYS A 4 16.37 -9.28 46.32
C LYS A 4 16.53 -9.26 44.80
N ALA A 5 17.68 -8.78 44.33
CA ALA A 5 18.07 -8.80 42.93
C ALA A 5 18.33 -10.25 42.46
N TRP A 6 17.64 -10.66 41.39
CA TRP A 6 17.97 -11.87 40.63
C TRP A 6 18.94 -11.49 39.51
N SER A 7 20.08 -12.17 39.44
CA SER A 7 21.06 -12.10 38.35
C SER A 7 20.69 -13.08 37.24
N GLY A 8 20.50 -12.59 36.02
CA GLY A 8 20.05 -13.45 34.93
C GLY A 8 20.08 -12.80 33.55
N LYS A 9 21.27 -12.87 32.94
CA LYS A 9 21.54 -12.94 31.49
C LYS A 9 21.11 -11.74 30.63
N SER A 10 22.15 -11.06 30.13
CA SER A 10 22.16 -10.07 29.07
C SER A 10 21.13 -10.39 27.97
N ARG A 11 20.14 -9.51 27.83
CA ARG A 11 19.33 -9.43 26.61
C ARG A 11 20.25 -8.90 25.50
N PRO A 12 20.26 -9.47 24.30
CA PRO A 12 20.88 -8.80 23.17
C PRO A 12 20.08 -7.51 22.97
N GLY A 13 20.76 -6.38 23.17
CA GLY A 13 20.22 -5.10 22.79
C GLY A 13 19.84 -5.17 21.33
N PHE A 14 18.55 -4.95 21.04
CA PHE A 14 18.12 -4.56 19.71
C PHE A 14 18.68 -3.15 19.47
N SER A 15 19.93 -3.11 19.05
CA SER A 15 20.57 -1.92 18.50
C SER A 15 19.93 -1.63 17.14
N PHE A 16 18.76 -1.01 17.14
CA PHE A 16 18.22 -0.36 15.93
C PHE A 16 18.86 1.02 15.74
N LEU A 17 20.18 1.02 15.66
CA LEU A 17 20.95 2.08 15.00
C LEU A 17 22.01 1.38 14.16
N ASN A 18 21.62 1.01 12.94
CA ASN A 18 22.59 0.99 11.85
C ASN A 18 21.98 1.64 10.61
N THR A 19 22.37 2.89 10.43
CA THR A 19 22.57 3.55 9.15
C THR A 19 23.06 2.58 8.10
N ASN A 20 22.26 2.38 7.06
CA ASN A 20 22.70 2.26 5.68
C ASN A 20 21.46 2.34 4.80
N MET A 21 21.12 3.56 4.35
CA MET A 21 20.33 3.73 3.13
C MET A 21 21.16 3.19 1.96
N THR A 22 21.26 1.87 1.82
CA THR A 22 21.69 1.26 0.56
C THR A 22 20.57 1.51 -0.43
N THR A 23 20.71 2.59 -1.21
CA THR A 23 19.82 2.87 -2.32
C THR A 23 19.98 1.75 -3.34
N SER A 24 18.99 0.87 -3.45
CA SER A 24 18.98 -0.12 -4.53
C SER A 24 19.00 0.62 -5.88
N PRO A 25 19.69 0.07 -6.90
CA PRO A 25 19.73 0.69 -8.24
C PRO A 25 18.34 1.04 -8.77
N GLU A 26 17.32 0.23 -8.45
CA GLU A 26 15.93 0.46 -8.81
C GLU A 26 15.31 1.69 -8.12
N ARG A 27 15.57 1.90 -6.83
CA ARG A 27 15.09 3.13 -6.14
C ARG A 27 15.74 4.39 -6.71
N ASN A 28 17.01 4.32 -7.08
CA ASN A 28 17.72 5.42 -7.73
C ASN A 28 17.12 5.73 -9.11
N LYS A 29 16.77 4.70 -9.87
CA LYS A 29 16.10 4.82 -11.16
C LYS A 29 14.72 5.46 -11.03
N ILE A 30 13.90 5.01 -10.08
CA ILE A 30 12.57 5.60 -9.82
C ILE A 30 12.71 7.08 -9.41
N SER A 31 13.63 7.39 -8.49
CA SER A 31 13.89 8.76 -8.07
C SER A 31 14.33 9.66 -9.24
N TYR A 32 15.17 9.15 -10.14
CA TYR A 32 15.60 9.87 -11.33
C TYR A 32 14.43 10.13 -12.28
N LEU A 33 13.60 9.12 -12.57
CA LEU A 33 12.40 9.27 -13.38
C LEU A 33 11.45 10.31 -12.79
N VAL A 34 11.21 10.28 -11.48
CA VAL A 34 10.33 11.24 -10.80
C VAL A 34 10.82 12.69 -10.96
N ARG A 35 12.12 12.93 -11.01
CA ARG A 35 12.67 14.28 -11.27
C ARG A 35 12.41 14.79 -12.69
N LEU A 36 12.16 13.88 -13.65
CA LEU A 36 11.95 14.21 -15.06
C LEU A 36 10.48 14.36 -15.46
N ILE A 37 9.52 14.26 -14.52
CA ILE A 37 8.09 14.40 -14.83
C ILE A 37 7.70 15.80 -15.36
N ASP A 38 8.55 16.79 -15.09
CA ASP A 38 8.42 18.17 -15.57
C ASP A 38 9.59 18.60 -16.46
N ASP A 39 10.21 17.63 -17.15
CA ASP A 39 11.22 17.94 -18.14
C ASP A 39 10.67 18.91 -19.20
N ARG A 40 11.51 19.81 -19.72
CA ARG A 40 11.13 20.76 -20.77
C ARG A 40 10.65 20.08 -22.04
N ASP A 41 11.21 18.92 -22.37
CA ASP A 41 10.85 18.15 -23.56
C ASP A 41 9.61 17.30 -23.28
N GLU A 42 8.56 17.50 -24.09
CA GLU A 42 7.32 16.75 -24.00
C GLU A 42 7.50 15.25 -24.21
N PHE A 43 8.38 14.86 -25.13
CA PHE A 43 8.66 13.46 -25.39
C PHE A 43 9.27 12.78 -24.16
N VAL A 44 10.17 13.48 -23.46
CA VAL A 44 10.75 12.98 -22.20
C VAL A 44 9.66 12.81 -21.16
N ARG A 45 8.79 13.82 -20.96
CA ARG A 45 7.69 13.73 -19.99
C ARG A 45 6.76 12.55 -20.26
N ILE A 46 6.38 12.31 -21.53
CA ILE A 46 5.52 11.19 -21.91
C ILE A 46 6.19 9.86 -21.59
N ARG A 47 7.47 9.69 -21.97
CA ARG A 47 8.21 8.44 -21.72
C ARG A 47 8.42 8.17 -20.24
N VAL A 48 8.72 9.21 -19.46
CA VAL A 48 8.86 9.13 -18.00
C VAL A 48 7.55 8.70 -17.36
N ARG A 49 6.43 9.33 -17.75
CA ARG A 49 5.09 8.98 -17.29
C ARG A 49 4.79 7.51 -17.57
N ASP A 50 4.97 7.08 -18.82
CA ASP A 50 4.68 5.70 -19.23
C ASP A 50 5.55 4.70 -18.45
N LYS A 51 6.83 5.03 -18.22
CA LYS A 51 7.73 4.15 -17.46
C LYS A 51 7.36 4.06 -15.99
N LEU A 52 6.96 5.17 -15.36
CA LEU A 52 6.49 5.16 -13.98
C LEU A 52 5.19 4.36 -13.83
N VAL A 53 4.29 4.44 -14.81
CA VAL A 53 3.07 3.62 -14.87
C VAL A 53 3.39 2.13 -15.05
N GLU A 54 4.40 1.80 -15.85
CA GLU A 54 4.88 0.42 -16.03
C GLU A 54 5.51 -0.15 -14.74
N ILE A 55 6.29 0.67 -14.02
CA ILE A 55 6.86 0.31 -12.72
C ILE A 55 5.76 0.05 -11.69
N GLY A 56 4.66 0.81 -11.74
CA GLY A 56 3.50 0.56 -10.91
C GLY A 56 3.70 0.95 -9.45
N GLU A 57 3.39 0.05 -8.52
CA GLU A 57 3.30 0.35 -7.08
C GLU A 57 4.59 0.89 -6.47
N ASP A 58 5.73 0.38 -6.92
CA ASP A 58 7.03 0.80 -6.41
C ASP A 58 7.33 2.29 -6.68
N ALA A 59 6.65 2.89 -7.67
CA ALA A 59 6.76 4.31 -7.96
C ALA A 59 5.89 5.19 -7.05
N ILE A 60 4.81 4.65 -6.46
CA ILE A 60 3.82 5.43 -5.68
C ILE A 60 4.47 6.18 -4.51
N PRO A 61 5.31 5.57 -3.65
CA PRO A 61 5.90 6.29 -2.52
C PRO A 61 6.72 7.52 -2.94
N PHE A 62 7.39 7.46 -4.09
CA PHE A 62 8.19 8.58 -4.61
C PHE A 62 7.30 9.69 -5.18
N LEU A 63 6.24 9.31 -5.88
CA LEU A 63 5.26 10.25 -6.44
C LEU A 63 4.46 10.94 -5.33
N GLU A 64 4.15 10.25 -4.24
CA GLU A 64 3.48 10.84 -3.08
C GLU A 64 4.34 11.89 -2.37
N ILE A 65 5.67 11.68 -2.29
CA ILE A 65 6.57 12.70 -1.77
C ILE A 65 6.41 13.98 -2.59
N VAL A 66 6.49 13.88 -3.93
CA VAL A 66 6.26 15.02 -4.84
C VAL A 66 4.89 15.65 -4.63
N ALA A 67 3.84 14.83 -4.54
CA ALA A 67 2.47 15.29 -4.34
C ALA A 67 2.26 16.05 -3.01
N ARG A 68 3.11 15.83 -2.00
CA ARG A 68 3.07 16.52 -0.71
C ARG A 68 3.98 17.76 -0.68
N THR A 69 5.20 17.66 -1.22
CA THR A 69 6.27 18.64 -0.96
C THR A 69 6.47 19.68 -2.07
N GLU A 70 6.05 19.41 -3.30
CA GLU A 70 6.44 20.22 -4.47
C GLU A 70 5.44 21.33 -4.86
N SER A 71 5.75 22.05 -5.94
CA SER A 71 4.88 23.09 -6.51
C SER A 71 3.51 22.52 -6.96
N PRO A 72 2.44 23.34 -7.01
CA PRO A 72 1.12 22.87 -7.46
C PRO A 72 1.11 22.18 -8.83
N ALA A 73 1.96 22.64 -9.76
CA ALA A 73 2.10 22.04 -11.09
C ALA A 73 2.70 20.62 -11.00
N LEU A 74 3.79 20.44 -10.25
CA LEU A 74 4.42 19.14 -10.03
C LEU A 74 3.52 18.19 -9.24
N LYS A 75 2.81 18.70 -8.23
CA LYS A 75 1.80 17.95 -7.47
C LYS A 75 0.73 17.38 -8.40
N SER A 76 0.16 18.21 -9.28
CA SER A 76 -0.85 17.77 -10.24
C SER A 76 -0.33 16.65 -11.15
N LYS A 77 0.90 16.78 -11.67
CA LYS A 77 1.52 15.75 -12.51
C LYS A 77 1.74 14.44 -11.76
N ALA A 78 2.27 14.49 -10.54
CA ALA A 78 2.48 13.30 -9.73
C ALA A 78 1.16 12.58 -9.42
N LEU A 79 0.11 13.34 -9.06
CA LEU A 79 -1.22 12.78 -8.81
C LEU A 79 -1.84 12.14 -10.06
N GLN A 80 -1.66 12.71 -11.25
CA GLN A 80 -2.13 12.11 -12.51
C GLN A 80 -1.45 10.75 -12.78
N ILE A 81 -0.17 10.63 -12.46
CA ILE A 81 0.56 9.36 -12.61
C ILE A 81 0.04 8.34 -11.60
N ILE A 82 -0.14 8.71 -10.33
CA ILE A 82 -0.73 7.85 -9.30
C ILE A 82 -2.12 7.36 -9.74
N GLN A 83 -2.97 8.26 -10.24
CA GLN A 83 -4.30 7.93 -10.77
C GLN A 83 -4.27 7.01 -12.00
N SER A 84 -3.15 6.95 -12.72
CA SER A 84 -2.95 6.00 -13.84
C SER A 84 -2.46 4.62 -13.38
N ILE A 85 -1.86 4.53 -12.19
CA ILE A 85 -1.34 3.29 -11.60
C ILE A 85 -2.43 2.55 -10.82
N LEU A 86 -3.12 3.25 -9.91
CA LEU A 86 -4.03 2.60 -8.95
C LEU A 86 -5.15 1.75 -9.58
N PRO A 87 -5.87 2.21 -10.64
CA PRO A 87 -6.94 1.41 -11.22
C PRO A 87 -6.44 0.09 -11.82
N LYS A 88 -5.24 0.09 -12.43
CA LYS A 88 -4.64 -1.13 -13.01
C LYS A 88 -4.31 -2.15 -11.93
N LYS A 89 -3.83 -1.68 -10.78
CA LYS A 89 -3.57 -2.51 -9.60
C LYS A 89 -4.88 -3.13 -9.09
N ILE A 90 -5.89 -2.31 -8.82
CA ILE A 90 -7.21 -2.77 -8.34
C ILE A 90 -7.75 -3.85 -9.28
N GLN A 91 -7.72 -3.59 -10.58
CA GLN A 91 -8.21 -4.51 -11.61
C GLN A 91 -7.45 -5.85 -11.57
N ALA A 92 -6.12 -5.83 -11.48
CA ALA A 92 -5.32 -7.03 -11.39
C ALA A 92 -5.63 -7.86 -10.13
N GLN A 93 -5.79 -7.19 -8.98
CA GLN A 93 -6.11 -7.84 -7.71
C GLN A 93 -7.53 -8.44 -7.72
N PHE A 94 -8.51 -7.74 -8.30
CA PHE A 94 -9.84 -8.32 -8.52
C PHE A 94 -9.82 -9.49 -9.51
N GLY A 95 -9.00 -9.42 -10.55
CA GLY A 95 -8.80 -10.52 -11.49
C GLY A 95 -8.24 -11.77 -10.80
N GLN A 96 -7.29 -11.61 -9.88
CA GLN A 96 -6.76 -12.69 -9.06
C GLN A 96 -7.82 -13.25 -8.10
N LEU A 97 -8.56 -12.38 -7.42
CA LEU A 97 -9.64 -12.77 -6.53
C LEU A 97 -10.69 -13.62 -7.28
N ALA A 98 -11.13 -13.13 -8.44
CA ALA A 98 -12.10 -13.82 -9.30
C ALA A 98 -11.56 -15.12 -9.90
N GLY A 99 -10.27 -15.16 -10.29
CA GLY A 99 -9.63 -16.27 -10.98
C GLY A 99 -9.15 -17.42 -10.08
N ASN A 100 -9.00 -17.19 -8.78
CA ASN A 100 -8.52 -18.19 -7.82
C ASN A 100 -9.63 -19.16 -7.32
N SER A 101 -10.79 -19.20 -7.97
CA SER A 101 -11.96 -19.95 -7.50
C SER A 101 -11.90 -21.43 -7.88
N THR A 102 -11.20 -22.23 -7.07
CA THR A 102 -11.54 -23.66 -6.88
C THR A 102 -12.79 -23.83 -5.99
N LYS A 103 -13.27 -22.73 -5.38
CA LYS A 103 -14.47 -22.66 -4.54
C LYS A 103 -15.71 -22.32 -5.37
N LYS A 104 -16.88 -22.83 -4.95
CA LYS A 104 -18.20 -22.57 -5.55
C LYS A 104 -18.64 -21.09 -5.46
N TYR A 105 -18.05 -20.33 -4.53
CA TYR A 105 -18.39 -18.93 -4.27
C TYR A 105 -17.13 -18.09 -4.14
N GLN A 106 -17.24 -16.83 -4.59
CA GLN A 106 -16.20 -15.81 -4.47
C GLN A 106 -16.18 -15.26 -3.05
N ASP A 107 -15.00 -14.89 -2.58
CA ASP A 107 -14.81 -14.25 -1.28
C ASP A 107 -15.17 -12.75 -1.37
N LEU A 108 -16.42 -12.43 -1.04
CA LEU A 108 -16.95 -11.07 -1.14
C LEU A 108 -16.33 -10.13 -0.09
N GLU A 109 -15.99 -10.65 1.08
CA GLU A 109 -15.33 -9.88 2.13
C GLU A 109 -13.95 -9.42 1.64
N ALA A 110 -13.16 -10.32 1.07
CA ALA A 110 -11.89 -9.96 0.44
C ALA A 110 -12.06 -8.90 -0.66
N GLY A 111 -13.16 -8.94 -1.41
CA GLY A 111 -13.50 -7.93 -2.41
C GLY A 111 -13.82 -6.55 -1.82
N VAL A 112 -14.58 -6.50 -0.73
CA VAL A 112 -14.90 -5.24 -0.02
C VAL A 112 -13.67 -4.65 0.65
N ILE A 113 -12.86 -5.48 1.32
CA ILE A 113 -11.58 -5.06 1.91
C ILE A 113 -10.65 -4.51 0.83
N LEU A 114 -10.64 -5.13 -0.36
CA LEU A 114 -9.86 -4.63 -1.47
C LEU A 114 -10.28 -3.20 -1.84
N LEU A 115 -11.58 -2.91 -2.01
CA LEU A 115 -12.05 -1.54 -2.27
C LEU A 115 -11.67 -0.56 -1.16
N ALA A 116 -11.85 -0.97 0.09
CA ALA A 116 -11.57 -0.14 1.26
C ALA A 116 -10.10 0.31 1.30
N LYS A 117 -9.15 -0.59 1.00
CA LYS A 117 -7.71 -0.26 0.95
C LYS A 117 -7.35 0.84 -0.06
N PHE A 118 -8.18 1.06 -1.08
CA PHE A 118 -7.95 2.13 -2.06
C PHE A 118 -8.69 3.42 -1.74
N GLY A 119 -9.92 3.32 -1.23
CA GLY A 119 -10.70 4.50 -0.81
C GLY A 119 -10.21 5.10 0.50
N TYR A 120 -9.67 4.25 1.39
CA TYR A 120 -9.33 4.55 2.77
C TYR A 120 -8.05 3.80 3.19
N PRO A 121 -6.88 4.13 2.59
CA PRO A 121 -5.63 3.39 2.81
C PRO A 121 -5.11 3.43 4.24
N ASP A 122 -5.51 4.43 5.04
CA ASP A 122 -5.07 4.63 6.43
C ASP A 122 -5.95 3.90 7.46
N GLU A 123 -7.06 3.29 7.03
CA GLU A 123 -7.97 2.58 7.93
C GLU A 123 -7.45 1.19 8.31
N ASP A 124 -7.83 0.74 9.51
CA ASP A 124 -7.49 -0.59 10.02
C ASP A 124 -8.41 -1.66 9.39
N MET A 125 -7.87 -2.35 8.39
CA MET A 125 -8.59 -3.41 7.68
C MET A 125 -8.83 -4.64 8.55
N ASP A 126 -7.99 -4.89 9.57
CA ASP A 126 -8.17 -6.01 10.49
C ASP A 126 -9.36 -5.73 11.41
N TYR A 127 -9.52 -4.47 11.84
CA TYR A 127 -10.70 -4.03 12.58
C TYR A 127 -11.99 -4.23 11.75
N ILE A 128 -12.00 -3.84 10.48
CA ILE A 128 -13.15 -4.03 9.59
C ILE A 128 -13.53 -5.52 9.50
N SER A 129 -12.54 -6.40 9.33
CA SER A 129 -12.76 -7.85 9.24
C SER A 129 -13.37 -8.41 10.55
N GLN A 130 -12.83 -7.99 11.70
CA GLN A 130 -13.35 -8.40 13.01
C GLN A 130 -14.81 -7.97 13.24
N VAL A 131 -15.16 -6.75 12.80
CA VAL A 131 -16.54 -6.26 12.89
C VAL A 131 -17.47 -7.09 12.00
N LEU A 132 -17.05 -7.44 10.79
CA LEU A 132 -17.83 -8.29 9.89
C LEU A 132 -18.04 -9.70 10.46
N ASP A 133 -17.01 -10.30 11.04
CA ASP A 133 -17.09 -11.59 11.73
C ASP A 133 -18.10 -11.55 12.90
N GLN A 134 -18.06 -10.49 13.71
CA GLN A 134 -18.98 -10.31 14.82
C GLN A 134 -20.43 -10.19 14.34
N LEU A 135 -20.68 -9.39 13.29
CA LEU A 135 -22.01 -9.23 12.69
C LEU A 135 -22.52 -10.56 12.09
N ALA A 136 -21.65 -11.33 11.45
CA ALA A 136 -21.99 -12.64 10.91
C ALA A 136 -22.38 -13.63 12.02
N ALA A 137 -21.65 -13.63 13.15
CA ALA A 137 -21.96 -14.47 14.31
C ALA A 137 -23.31 -14.10 14.94
N GLU A 138 -23.61 -12.81 15.07
CA GLU A 138 -24.89 -12.31 15.58
C GLU A 138 -26.06 -12.72 14.68
N ALA A 139 -25.92 -12.53 13.37
CA ALA A 139 -26.94 -12.93 12.39
C ALA A 139 -27.19 -14.44 12.43
N LEU A 140 -26.14 -15.26 12.56
CA LEU A 140 -26.27 -16.71 12.67
C LEU A 140 -27.02 -17.13 13.94
N ASN A 141 -26.81 -16.45 15.06
CA ASN A 141 -27.52 -16.72 16.31
C ASN A 141 -29.02 -16.41 16.19
N GLN A 142 -29.39 -15.34 15.49
CA GLN A 142 -30.80 -15.00 15.22
C GLN A 142 -31.52 -16.07 14.38
N VAL A 143 -30.82 -16.67 13.41
CA VAL A 143 -31.37 -17.76 12.59
C VAL A 143 -31.56 -19.06 13.39
N LYS A 144 -30.72 -19.32 14.40
CA LYS A 144 -30.81 -20.53 15.24
C LYS A 144 -31.89 -20.48 16.32
N ILE A 145 -32.33 -19.27 16.69
CA ILE A 145 -33.34 -19.04 17.73
C ILE A 145 -34.77 -19.12 17.15
N ASN A 146 -34.91 -19.02 15.83
CA ASN A 146 -36.16 -19.20 15.08
C ASN A 146 -36.25 -20.60 14.45
#